data_AF-A0A2N7DRL1-F1
#
_entry.id   AF-A0A2N7DRL1-F1
#
_cell.length_a   1.000
_cell.length_b   1.000
_cell.length_c   1.000
_cell.angle_alpha   90.00
_cell.angle_beta   90.00
_cell.angle_gamma   90.00
#
_symmetry.space_group_name_H-M   'P 1'
#
loop_
_entity.id
_entity.type
_entity.pdbx_description
1 polymer ?
#
loop_
_entity_poly.entity_id
_entity_poly.type
_entity_poly.pdbx_seq_one_letter_code
_entity_poly.pdbx_strand_id
1 'polypeptide(L)'
;MTDINLQNVINAFDELDFENRTTKSLESARNKLQMKTYLDSLDYSLRRLNILNEVVSEMVEQKKSALKKQEQVQTYKSKVIQLSREYRISYQEVLEIMISIKQK
;
A
#
# COMPACT_ATOMS: atom_id res chain seq x y z
N MET A 1 48.35 9.81 16.39
CA MET A 1 47.76 8.59 15.77
C MET A 1 46.49 8.21 16.54
N THR A 2 45.44 9.01 16.42
CA THR A 2 44.18 8.84 17.19
C THR A 2 42.95 9.13 16.34
N ASP A 3 43.07 9.95 15.29
CA ASP A 3 41.99 10.26 14.33
C ASP A 3 41.48 9.07 13.51
N ILE A 4 42.37 8.16 13.10
CA ILE A 4 41.99 6.99 12.27
C ILE A 4 41.07 6.04 13.05
N ASN A 5 41.18 5.98 14.39
CA ASN A 5 40.29 5.18 15.21
C ASN A 5 38.92 5.84 15.42
N LEU A 6 38.86 7.17 15.57
CA LEU A 6 37.61 7.86 15.83
C LEU A 6 36.71 7.84 14.58
N GLN A 7 37.27 8.07 13.39
CA GLN A 7 36.50 8.01 12.14
C GLN A 7 35.98 6.59 11.86
N ASN A 8 36.79 5.55 12.14
CA ASN A 8 36.35 4.16 12.00
C ASN A 8 35.24 3.79 12.99
N VAL A 9 35.32 4.30 14.23
CA VAL A 9 34.27 4.13 15.23
C VAL A 9 32.99 4.85 14.81
N ILE A 10 33.08 6.09 14.31
CA ILE A 10 31.93 6.85 13.79
C ILE A 10 31.27 6.13 12.61
N ASN A 11 32.06 5.63 11.66
CA ASN A 11 31.54 4.87 10.53
C ASN A 11 30.85 3.56 10.97
N ALA A 12 31.42 2.85 11.95
CA ALA A 12 30.80 1.65 12.51
C ALA A 12 29.50 1.96 13.28
N PHE A 13 29.43 3.12 13.95
CA PHE A 13 28.19 3.60 14.56
C PHE A 13 27.14 3.95 13.50
N ASP A 14 27.52 4.61 12.41
CA ASP A 14 26.60 4.95 11.32
C ASP A 14 26.08 3.71 10.59
N GLU A 15 26.93 2.70 10.37
CA GLU A 15 26.53 1.41 9.82
C GLU A 15 25.59 0.66 10.77
N LEU A 16 25.90 0.61 12.06
CA LEU A 16 25.00 0.03 13.07
C LEU A 16 23.68 0.78 13.19
N ASP A 17 23.70 2.11 13.10
CA ASP A 17 22.49 2.92 13.21
C ASP A 17 21.62 2.76 11.94
N PHE A 18 22.26 2.59 10.77
CA PHE A 18 21.60 2.24 9.52
C PHE A 18 21.00 0.83 9.56
N GLU A 19 21.75 -0.18 10.01
CA GLU A 19 21.26 -1.55 10.22
C GLU A 19 20.09 -1.54 11.21
N ASN A 20 20.23 -0.87 12.35
CA ASN A 20 19.17 -0.76 13.36
C ASN A 20 17.89 -0.10 12.79
N ARG A 21 18.00 0.90 11.91
CA ARG A 21 16.83 1.55 11.30
C ARG A 21 16.15 0.70 10.23
N THR A 22 16.91 -0.16 9.55
CA THR A 22 16.43 -0.96 8.40
C THR A 22 16.02 -2.38 8.78
N THR A 23 16.48 -2.90 9.93
CA THR A 23 16.20 -4.27 10.41
C THR A 23 15.18 -4.34 11.55
N LYS A 24 14.75 -3.21 12.13
CA LYS A 24 13.83 -3.21 13.28
C LYS A 24 12.34 -3.31 12.93
N SER A 25 11.91 -2.88 11.74
CA SER A 25 10.48 -2.91 11.38
C SER A 25 10.24 -2.94 9.87
N LEU A 26 9.22 -3.69 9.44
CA LEU A 26 8.69 -3.62 8.07
C LEU A 26 7.97 -2.31 7.77
N GLU A 27 7.51 -1.58 8.79
CA GLU A 27 6.76 -0.32 8.62
C GLU A 27 7.60 0.78 7.97
N SER A 28 8.91 0.80 8.24
CA SER A 28 9.86 1.76 7.66
C SER A 28 10.48 1.30 6.34
N ALA A 29 10.28 0.04 5.95
CA ALA A 29 10.88 -0.53 4.75
C ALA A 29 10.16 -0.03 3.49
N ARG A 30 10.88 0.73 2.65
CA ARG A 30 10.31 1.36 1.44
C ARG A 30 10.70 0.67 0.14
N ASN A 31 11.68 -0.25 0.20
CA ASN A 31 12.19 -0.94 -0.98
C ASN A 31 12.44 -2.43 -0.71
N LYS A 32 12.61 -3.18 -1.80
CA LYS A 32 12.81 -4.65 -1.76
C LYS A 32 14.01 -5.06 -0.91
N LEU A 33 15.11 -4.31 -0.96
CA LEU A 33 16.32 -4.65 -0.20
C LEU A 33 16.03 -4.56 1.30
N GLN A 34 15.45 -3.46 1.77
CA GLN A 34 15.08 -3.29 3.18
C GLN A 34 14.09 -4.34 3.66
N MET A 35 13.06 -4.63 2.86
CA MET A 35 12.08 -5.68 3.19
C MET A 35 12.73 -7.05 3.26
N LYS A 36 13.64 -7.37 2.33
CA LYS A 36 14.36 -8.65 2.33
C LYS A 36 15.28 -8.75 3.55
N THR A 37 16.09 -7.72 3.83
CA THR A 37 16.99 -7.72 4.98
C THR A 37 16.24 -7.92 6.29
N TYR A 38 15.07 -7.29 6.45
CA TYR A 38 14.21 -7.53 7.61
C TYR A 38 13.66 -8.96 7.64
N LEU A 39 13.11 -9.47 6.54
CA LEU A 39 12.55 -10.82 6.52
C LEU A 39 13.62 -11.91 6.74
N ASP A 40 14.83 -11.69 6.23
CA ASP A 40 15.99 -12.55 6.45
C ASP A 40 16.41 -12.53 7.94
N SER A 41 16.30 -11.39 8.63
CA SER A 41 16.64 -11.29 10.07
C SER A 41 15.66 -12.04 10.98
N LEU A 42 14.47 -12.38 10.50
CA LEU A 42 13.49 -13.17 11.26
C LEU A 42 13.82 -14.67 11.32
N ASP A 43 14.77 -15.15 10.51
CA ASP A 43 15.22 -16.54 10.43
C ASP A 43 14.04 -17.55 10.30
N TYR A 44 13.10 -17.24 9.42
CA TYR A 44 11.92 -18.07 9.22
C TYR A 44 12.25 -19.32 8.40
N SER A 45 11.75 -20.46 8.88
CA SER A 45 11.76 -21.70 8.10
C SER A 45 10.94 -21.53 6.80
N LEU A 46 11.29 -22.30 5.77
CA LEU A 46 10.57 -22.30 4.49
C LEU A 46 9.05 -22.46 4.66
N ARG A 47 8.62 -23.29 5.60
CA ARG A 47 7.20 -23.47 5.92
C ARG A 47 6.55 -22.17 6.39
N ARG A 48 7.21 -21.40 7.27
CA ARG A 48 6.70 -20.11 7.74
C ARG A 48 6.71 -19.05 6.64
N LEU A 49 7.72 -19.06 5.76
CA LEU A 49 7.76 -18.16 4.60
C LEU A 49 6.62 -18.43 3.62
N ASN A 50 6.25 -19.69 3.39
CA ASN A 50 5.09 -20.02 2.55
C ASN A 50 3.78 -19.48 3.13
N ILE A 51 3.56 -19.64 4.45
CA ILE A 51 2.38 -19.09 5.13
C ILE A 51 2.37 -17.56 5.03
N LEU A 52 3.52 -16.91 5.24
CA LEU A 52 3.64 -15.46 5.09
C LEU A 52 3.28 -15.02 3.67
N ASN A 53 3.76 -15.74 2.65
CA ASN A 53 3.47 -15.44 1.25
C ASN A 53 1.96 -15.58 0.94
N GLU A 54 1.29 -16.59 1.47
CA GLU A 54 -0.16 -16.77 1.33
C GLU A 54 -0.92 -15.59 1.95
N VAL A 55 -0.63 -15.25 3.20
CA VAL A 55 -1.29 -14.14 3.91
C VAL A 55 -1.06 -12.80 3.20
N VAL A 56 0.18 -12.50 2.80
CA VAL A 56 0.51 -11.25 2.08
C VAL A 56 -0.23 -11.21 0.74
N SER A 57 -0.29 -12.33 0.02
CA SER A 57 -0.99 -12.41 -1.27
C SER A 57 -2.49 -12.14 -1.11
N GLU A 58 -3.12 -12.74 -0.11
CA GLU A 58 -4.53 -12.49 0.21
C GLU A 58 -4.79 -11.01 0.54
N MET A 59 -3.94 -10.40 1.39
CA MET A 59 -4.05 -8.99 1.76
C MET A 59 -3.87 -8.06 0.56
N VAL A 60 -2.96 -8.39 -0.36
CA VAL A 60 -2.75 -7.63 -1.60
C VAL A 60 -4.00 -7.67 -2.48
N GLU A 61 -4.59 -8.83 -2.69
CA GLU A 61 -5.80 -8.96 -3.50
C GLU A 61 -7.01 -8.26 -2.88
N GLN A 62 -7.16 -8.34 -1.55
CA GLN A 62 -8.19 -7.57 -0.83
C GLN A 62 -8.02 -6.06 -1.05
N LYS A 63 -6.79 -5.53 -0.91
CA LYS A 63 -6.50 -4.12 -1.14
C LYS A 63 -6.77 -3.69 -2.58
N LYS A 64 -6.35 -4.48 -3.57
CA LYS A 64 -6.65 -4.21 -4.99
C LYS A 64 -8.15 -4.17 -5.26
N SER A 65 -8.90 -5.13 -4.71
CA SER A 65 -10.36 -5.19 -4.85
C SER A 65 -11.04 -3.96 -4.23
N ALA A 66 -10.60 -3.53 -3.04
CA ALA A 66 -11.10 -2.33 -2.40
C ALA A 66 -10.83 -1.05 -3.22
N LEU A 67 -9.61 -0.91 -3.76
CA LEU A 67 -9.25 0.20 -4.65
C LEU A 67 -10.13 0.24 -5.90
N LYS A 68 -10.30 -0.90 -6.57
CA LYS A 68 -11.18 -1.00 -7.75
C LYS A 68 -12.62 -0.59 -7.44
N LYS A 69 -13.17 -1.02 -6.30
CA LYS A 69 -14.51 -0.61 -5.86
C LYS A 69 -14.58 0.90 -5.64
N GLN A 70 -13.56 1.49 -5.00
CA GLN A 70 -13.48 2.94 -4.79
C GLN A 70 -13.45 3.70 -6.11
N GLU A 71 -12.60 3.27 -7.06
CA GLU A 71 -12.50 3.85 -8.40
C GLU A 71 -13.83 3.77 -9.17
N GLN A 72 -14.52 2.63 -9.10
CA GLN A 72 -15.83 2.46 -9.72
C GLN A 72 -16.88 3.40 -9.14
N VAL A 73 -16.92 3.56 -7.81
CA VAL A 73 -17.83 4.50 -7.15
C VAL A 73 -17.52 5.94 -7.55
N GLN A 74 -16.24 6.33 -7.59
CA GLN A 74 -15.87 7.68 -8.02
C GLN A 74 -16.21 7.92 -9.50
N THR A 75 -15.94 6.95 -10.37
CA THR A 75 -16.32 7.01 -11.78
C THR A 75 -17.83 7.17 -11.94
N TYR A 76 -18.61 6.40 -11.19
CA TYR A 76 -20.07 6.51 -11.20
C TYR A 76 -20.53 7.91 -10.76
N LYS A 77 -20.01 8.43 -9.64
CA LYS A 77 -20.31 9.78 -9.17
C LYS A 77 -20.00 10.84 -10.22
N SER A 78 -18.83 10.77 -10.84
CA SER A 78 -18.42 11.69 -11.91
C SER A 78 -19.35 11.63 -13.12
N LYS A 79 -19.79 10.43 -13.53
CA LYS A 79 -20.77 10.27 -14.62
C LYS A 79 -22.12 10.89 -14.28
N VAL A 80 -22.62 10.69 -13.06
CA VAL A 80 -23.89 11.29 -12.64
C VAL A 80 -23.78 12.83 -12.63
N ILE A 81 -22.67 13.39 -12.16
CA ILE A 81 -22.41 14.85 -12.23
C ILE A 81 -22.33 15.35 -13.67
N GLN A 82 -21.70 14.59 -14.57
CA GLN A 82 -21.63 14.96 -15.97
C GLN A 82 -23.03 14.99 -16.60
N LEU A 83 -23.83 13.96 -16.37
CA LEU A 83 -25.23 13.89 -16.86
C LEU A 83 -26.08 15.00 -16.28
N SER A 84 -25.95 15.30 -14.98
CA SER A 84 -26.72 16.38 -14.35
C SER A 84 -26.43 17.72 -15.02
N ARG A 85 -25.18 17.97 -15.40
CA ARG A 85 -24.78 19.18 -16.15
C ARG A 85 -25.28 19.18 -17.59
N GLU A 86 -25.15 18.05 -18.29
CA GLU A 86 -25.55 17.91 -19.69
C GLU A 86 -27.06 18.14 -19.89
N TYR A 87 -27.87 17.52 -19.04
CA TYR A 87 -29.33 17.60 -19.11
C TYR A 87 -29.93 18.73 -18.27
N ARG A 88 -29.10 19.51 -17.57
CA ARG A 88 -29.51 20.61 -16.69
C ARG A 88 -30.54 20.19 -15.64
N ILE A 89 -30.40 18.97 -15.13
CA ILE A 89 -31.22 18.42 -14.04
C ILE A 89 -30.35 18.22 -12.80
N SER A 90 -30.98 18.09 -11.64
CA SER A 90 -30.26 17.84 -10.39
C SER A 90 -29.63 16.45 -10.37
N TYR A 91 -28.61 16.29 -9.51
CA TYR A 91 -27.97 15.00 -9.27
C TYR A 91 -28.99 13.92 -8.85
N GLN A 92 -29.97 14.31 -8.04
CA GLN A 92 -31.01 13.41 -7.53
C GLN A 92 -31.95 12.93 -8.63
N GLU A 93 -32.36 13.83 -9.53
CA GLU A 93 -33.21 13.49 -10.69
C GLU A 93 -32.52 12.48 -11.61
N VAL A 94 -31.20 12.62 -11.85
CA VAL A 94 -30.43 11.63 -12.63
C VAL A 94 -30.51 10.25 -11.97
N LEU A 95 -30.34 10.17 -10.64
CA LEU A 95 -30.40 8.89 -9.93
C LEU A 95 -31.79 8.25 -10.00
N GLU A 96 -32.85 9.04 -9.83
CA GLU A 96 -34.23 8.56 -9.91
C GLU A 96 -34.56 8.01 -11.29
N ILE A 97 -34.13 8.71 -12.36
CA ILE A 97 -34.26 8.22 -13.74
C ILE A 97 -33.50 6.91 -13.91
N MET A 98 -32.25 6.82 -13.46
CA MET A 98 -31.46 5.58 -13.56
C MET A 98 -32.10 4.41 -12.80
N ILE A 99 -32.68 4.65 -11.62
CA ILE A 99 -33.40 3.63 -10.84
C ILE A 99 -34.65 3.17 -11.60
N SER A 100 -35.42 4.11 -12.16
CA SER A 100 -36.63 3.80 -12.91
C SER A 100 -36.38 2.94 -14.15
N ILE A 101 -35.25 3.16 -14.84
CA ILE A 101 -34.84 2.37 -16.01
C ILE A 101 -34.43 0.95 -15.61
N LYS A 102 -33.75 0.77 -14.47
CA LYS A 102 -33.29 -0.55 -14.00
C LYS A 102 -34.43 -1.48 -13.57
N GLN A 103 -35.57 -0.93 -13.18
CA GLN A 103 -36.74 -1.69 -12.69
C GLN A 103 -37.68 -2.16 -13.80
N LYS A 104 -37.48 -1.69 -15.04
CA LYS A 104 -38.12 -2.23 -16.24
C LYS A 104 -37.27 -3.32 -16.87
#